data_AF-A0A661YND2-F1
#
_entry.id   AF-A0A661YND2-F1
#
_cell.length_a   1.000
_cell.length_b   1.000
_cell.length_c   1.000
_cell.angle_alpha   90.00
_cell.angle_beta   90.00
_cell.angle_gamma   90.00
#
_symmetry.space_group_name_H-M   'P 1'
#
loop_
_entity.id
_entity.type
_entity.pdbx_description
1 polymer ?
#
loop_
_entity_poly.entity_id
_entity_poly.type
_entity_poly.pdbx_seq_one_letter_code
_entity_poly.pdbx_strand_id
1 'polypeptide(L)'
;MPHSDNIVYAGPENPGKVLSEYIGEKEKNFFLTDKNTADKCYPIIRKLFPDLNDEHLIVLDAGDDEKNITSLHHIWSFLQHHGAGRNSRLINLGGGMITDIGGFAASTFKRGISFVHIPTSLLGMVDAAIGGKTAINLSKVKNQAGTFARAEAVIIYPQFLQTLPR
;
A
#
# COMPACT_ATOMS: atom_id res chain seq x y z
N MET A 1 -20.99 -12.15 6.40
CA MET A 1 -20.12 -13.08 7.15
C MET A 1 -18.86 -12.32 7.53
N PRO A 2 -18.28 -12.48 8.73
CA PRO A 2 -17.06 -11.77 9.09
C PRO A 2 -15.91 -12.47 8.36
N HIS A 3 -15.62 -12.03 7.14
CA HIS A 3 -14.40 -12.43 6.47
C HIS A 3 -13.25 -11.74 7.21
N SER A 4 -12.41 -12.54 7.86
CA SER A 4 -11.13 -12.11 8.42
C SER A 4 -10.31 -11.41 7.35
N ASP A 5 -9.52 -10.42 7.73
CA ASP A 5 -8.54 -9.87 6.79
C ASP A 5 -7.66 -11.02 6.30
N ASN A 6 -7.48 -11.12 4.98
CA ASN A 6 -6.70 -12.17 4.36
C ASN A 6 -5.21 -11.89 4.62
N ILE A 7 -4.75 -12.25 5.81
CA ILE A 7 -3.37 -12.07 6.24
C ILE A 7 -2.55 -13.21 5.64
N VAL A 8 -1.58 -12.84 4.82
CA VAL A 8 -0.73 -13.77 4.08
C VAL A 8 0.70 -13.59 4.55
N TYR A 9 1.32 -14.66 5.02
CA TYR A 9 2.72 -14.64 5.44
C TYR A 9 3.64 -14.97 4.25
N ALA A 10 4.41 -13.99 3.80
CA ALA A 10 5.50 -14.18 2.85
C ALA A 10 6.77 -14.51 3.63
N GLY A 11 7.07 -15.80 3.81
CA GLY A 11 8.28 -16.23 4.51
C GLY A 11 9.58 -15.98 3.70
N PRO A 12 10.77 -16.08 4.35
CA PRO A 12 12.08 -15.91 3.71
C PRO A 12 12.32 -16.79 2.50
N GLU A 13 11.78 -18.00 2.50
CA GLU A 13 12.21 -19.03 1.56
C GLU A 13 11.60 -18.84 0.16
N ASN A 14 10.42 -18.24 0.05
CA ASN A 14 9.78 -18.03 -1.26
C ASN A 14 8.79 -16.84 -1.28
N PRO A 15 9.24 -15.61 -0.98
CA PRO A 15 8.37 -14.45 -0.96
C PRO A 15 7.83 -14.12 -2.36
N GLY A 16 8.61 -14.40 -3.42
CA GLY A 16 8.22 -14.15 -4.81
C GLY A 16 6.95 -14.92 -5.23
N LYS A 17 6.84 -16.20 -4.85
CA LYS A 17 5.65 -17.00 -5.14
C LYS A 17 4.40 -16.41 -4.47
N VAL A 18 4.49 -16.06 -3.19
CA VAL A 18 3.36 -15.48 -2.45
C VAL A 18 2.96 -14.13 -3.03
N LEU A 19 3.95 -13.27 -3.28
CA LEU A 19 3.71 -11.94 -3.84
C LEU A 19 3.16 -12.01 -5.26
N SER A 20 3.52 -13.01 -6.07
CA SER A 20 3.04 -13.15 -7.47
C SER A 20 1.55 -13.40 -7.60
N GLU A 21 0.89 -13.88 -6.54
CA GLU A 21 -0.57 -14.04 -6.51
C GLU A 21 -1.30 -12.68 -6.50
N TYR A 22 -0.63 -11.64 -5.98
CA TYR A 22 -1.19 -10.30 -5.79
C TYR A 22 -0.53 -9.24 -6.68
N ILE A 23 0.70 -9.50 -7.15
CA ILE A 23 1.51 -8.69 -8.05
C ILE A 23 1.64 -9.47 -9.37
N GLY A 24 0.76 -9.23 -10.35
CA GLY A 24 0.70 -10.06 -11.56
C GLY A 24 -0.05 -9.47 -12.77
N GLU A 25 0.16 -10.10 -13.94
CA GLU A 25 0.01 -9.56 -15.31
C GLU A 25 -1.40 -9.13 -15.76
N LYS A 26 -2.47 -9.61 -15.10
CA LYS A 26 -3.86 -9.39 -15.59
C LYS A 26 -4.45 -8.04 -15.21
N GLU A 27 -3.87 -7.36 -14.23
CA GLU A 27 -4.36 -6.09 -13.70
C GLU A 27 -3.27 -5.02 -13.72
N LYS A 28 -3.63 -3.78 -14.04
CA LYS A 28 -2.69 -2.64 -13.92
C LYS A 28 -2.41 -2.41 -12.44
N ASN A 29 -1.25 -2.86 -11.99
CA ASN A 29 -0.74 -2.64 -10.63
C ASN A 29 -0.08 -1.27 -10.54
N PHE A 30 -0.43 -0.53 -9.49
CA PHE A 30 0.20 0.72 -9.08
C PHE A 30 0.81 0.53 -7.70
N PHE A 31 2.02 1.04 -7.48
CA PHE A 31 2.67 0.98 -6.17
C PHE A 31 2.60 2.34 -5.50
N LEU A 32 2.19 2.37 -4.24
CA LEU A 32 2.27 3.55 -3.39
C LEU A 32 3.29 3.29 -2.28
N THR A 33 4.23 4.22 -2.13
CA THR A 33 5.33 4.16 -1.15
C THR A 33 5.62 5.54 -0.57
N ASP A 34 6.29 5.57 0.59
CA ASP A 34 7.01 6.77 1.04
C ASP A 34 8.47 6.72 0.57
N LYS A 35 9.18 7.86 0.60
CA LYS A 35 10.59 7.98 0.18
C LYS A 35 11.54 6.95 0.81
N ASN A 36 11.40 6.63 2.10
CA ASN A 36 12.28 5.65 2.75
C ASN A 36 11.98 4.24 2.24
N THR A 37 10.69 3.93 2.07
CA THR A 37 10.25 2.63 1.56
C THR A 37 10.63 2.46 0.07
N ALA A 38 10.52 3.51 -0.73
CA ALA A 38 10.96 3.53 -2.13
C ALA A 38 12.48 3.27 -2.25
N ASP A 39 13.29 3.82 -1.35
CA ASP A 39 14.73 3.62 -1.33
C ASP A 39 15.13 2.22 -0.83
N LYS A 40 14.49 1.72 0.23
CA LYS A 40 14.98 0.53 0.97
C LYS A 40 14.23 -0.76 0.66
N CYS A 41 12.93 -0.70 0.41
CA CYS A 41 12.08 -1.89 0.29
C CYS A 41 11.66 -2.15 -1.16
N TYR A 42 11.35 -1.11 -1.92
CA TYR A 42 10.93 -1.25 -3.32
C TYR A 42 12.00 -1.95 -4.19
N PRO A 43 13.32 -1.75 -4.04
CA PRO A 43 14.32 -2.49 -4.80
C PRO A 43 14.27 -4.01 -4.57
N ILE A 44 13.86 -4.44 -3.37
CA ILE A 44 13.67 -5.87 -3.06
C ILE A 44 12.50 -6.43 -3.88
N ILE A 45 11.39 -5.67 -3.96
CA ILE A 45 10.24 -6.04 -4.80
C ILE A 45 10.62 -6.04 -6.28
N ARG A 46 11.34 -5.02 -6.78
CA ARG A 46 11.84 -4.98 -8.16
C ARG A 46 12.73 -6.16 -8.51
N LYS A 47 13.57 -6.62 -7.58
CA LYS A 47 14.41 -7.80 -7.79
C LYS A 47 13.57 -9.07 -7.92
N LEU A 48 12.47 -9.19 -7.18
CA LEU A 48 11.55 -10.32 -7.26
C LEU A 48 10.66 -10.25 -8.53
N PHE A 49 10.35 -9.04 -9.00
CA PHE A 49 9.50 -8.78 -10.16
C PHE A 49 10.17 -7.77 -11.12
N PRO A 50 11.13 -8.22 -11.96
CA PRO A 50 11.88 -7.34 -12.84
C PRO A 50 11.03 -6.61 -13.87
N ASP A 51 9.91 -7.20 -14.29
CA ASP A 51 9.01 -6.69 -15.34
C ASP A 51 7.98 -5.65 -14.85
N LEU A 52 8.06 -5.23 -13.59
CA LEU A 52 7.18 -4.18 -13.08
C LEU A 52 7.35 -2.88 -13.90
N ASN A 53 6.28 -2.10 -14.05
CA ASN A 53 6.38 -0.78 -14.67
C ASN A 53 6.71 0.27 -13.61
N ASP A 54 7.92 0.84 -13.65
CA ASP A 54 8.31 1.92 -12.71
C ASP A 54 7.53 3.21 -12.93
N GLU A 55 6.91 3.42 -14.11
CA GLU A 55 5.99 4.54 -14.35
C GLU A 55 4.71 4.42 -13.50
N HIS A 56 4.45 3.28 -12.87
CA HIS A 56 3.31 3.09 -11.98
C HIS A 56 3.68 3.21 -10.49
N LEU A 57 4.88 3.71 -10.18
CA LEU A 57 5.32 3.96 -8.81
C LEU A 57 4.96 5.38 -8.38
N ILE A 58 4.17 5.48 -7.31
CA ILE A 58 3.83 6.70 -6.59
C ILE A 58 4.70 6.77 -5.35
N VAL A 59 5.44 7.87 -5.19
CA VAL A 59 6.30 8.12 -4.04
C VAL A 59 5.86 9.40 -3.34
N LEU A 60 5.42 9.27 -2.09
CA LEU A 60 5.14 10.39 -1.20
C LEU A 60 6.38 10.71 -0.34
N ASP A 61 6.38 11.91 0.24
CA ASP A 61 7.28 12.20 1.35
C ASP A 61 7.04 11.25 2.54
N ALA A 62 8.05 11.10 3.39
CA ALA A 62 7.94 10.28 4.58
C ALA A 62 7.46 11.11 5.76
N GLY A 63 6.49 10.59 6.52
CA GLY A 63 6.00 11.22 7.74
C GLY A 63 4.47 11.25 7.80
N ASP A 64 3.93 11.36 9.01
CA ASP A 64 2.48 11.37 9.25
C ASP A 64 1.80 12.63 8.70
N ASP A 65 2.56 13.70 8.45
CA ASP A 65 2.07 14.95 7.85
C ASP A 65 1.59 14.75 6.41
N GLU A 66 2.08 13.72 5.71
CA GLU A 66 1.63 13.34 4.37
C GLU A 66 0.26 12.64 4.37
N LYS A 67 -0.32 12.34 5.54
CA LYS A 67 -1.70 11.85 5.65
C LYS A 67 -2.68 13.01 5.51
N ASN A 68 -2.70 13.65 4.36
CA ASN A 68 -3.53 14.83 4.12
C ASN A 68 -4.24 14.77 2.76
N ILE A 69 -5.16 15.71 2.53
CA ILE A 69 -5.98 15.75 1.32
C ILE A 69 -5.15 16.06 0.06
N THR A 70 -4.04 16.78 0.19
CA THR A 70 -3.14 17.12 -0.92
C THR A 70 -2.45 15.86 -1.43
N SER A 71 -1.86 15.06 -0.55
CA SER A 71 -1.20 13.80 -0.90
C SER A 71 -2.22 12.77 -1.43
N LEU A 72 -3.44 12.76 -0.87
CA LEU A 72 -4.54 11.94 -1.38
C LEU A 72 -4.96 12.35 -2.80
N HIS A 73 -5.09 13.64 -3.07
CA HIS A 73 -5.36 14.18 -4.41
C HIS A 73 -4.24 13.85 -5.39
N HIS A 74 -2.97 13.91 -4.95
CA HIS A 74 -1.84 13.50 -5.77
C HIS A 74 -1.95 12.02 -6.19
N ILE A 75 -2.26 11.11 -5.26
CA ILE A 75 -2.46 9.68 -5.57
C ILE A 75 -3.56 9.50 -6.62
N TRP A 76 -4.73 10.12 -6.44
CA TRP A 76 -5.83 10.00 -7.41
C TRP A 76 -5.47 10.58 -8.78
N SER A 77 -4.79 11.72 -8.80
CA SER A 77 -4.36 12.37 -10.04
C SER A 77 -3.39 11.48 -10.80
N PHE A 78 -2.43 10.88 -10.09
CA PHE A 78 -1.47 9.95 -10.67
C PHE A 78 -2.16 8.72 -11.26
N LEU A 79 -3.06 8.08 -10.50
CA LEU A 79 -3.84 6.93 -10.96
C LEU A 79 -4.65 7.28 -12.21
N GLN A 80 -5.31 8.44 -12.22
CA GLN A 80 -6.10 8.89 -13.37
C GLN A 80 -5.23 9.18 -14.59
N HIS A 81 -4.06 9.80 -14.40
CA HIS A 81 -3.13 10.15 -15.48
C HIS A 81 -2.55 8.91 -16.16
N HIS A 82 -2.18 7.89 -15.39
CA HIS A 82 -1.62 6.63 -15.90
C HIS A 82 -2.70 5.60 -16.31
N GLY A 83 -3.96 6.05 -16.40
CA GLY A 83 -5.06 5.25 -16.92
C GLY A 83 -5.42 4.06 -16.04
N ALA A 84 -5.41 4.24 -14.71
CA ALA A 84 -5.97 3.27 -13.78
C ALA A 84 -7.48 3.11 -14.02
N GLY A 85 -7.92 1.87 -14.17
CA GLY A 85 -9.32 1.47 -14.35
C GLY A 85 -9.95 1.00 -13.05
N ARG A 86 -11.19 0.46 -13.14
CA ARG A 86 -11.84 -0.19 -11.98
C ARG A 86 -11.20 -1.52 -11.57
N ASN A 87 -10.57 -2.20 -12.53
CA ASN A 87 -9.83 -3.45 -12.32
C ASN A 87 -8.33 -3.19 -12.09
N SER A 88 -7.94 -1.94 -11.81
CA SER A 88 -6.58 -1.65 -11.38
C SER A 88 -6.46 -1.98 -9.89
N ARG A 89 -5.22 -2.29 -9.47
CA ARG A 89 -4.91 -2.60 -8.08
C ARG A 89 -3.89 -1.61 -7.54
N LEU A 90 -4.13 -1.08 -6.34
CA LEU A 90 -3.17 -0.27 -5.61
C LEU A 90 -2.43 -1.13 -4.58
N ILE A 91 -1.12 -1.27 -4.75
CA ILE A 91 -0.23 -1.97 -3.83
C ILE A 91 0.38 -0.95 -2.87
N ASN A 92 -0.07 -0.97 -1.63
CA ASN A 92 0.39 -0.07 -0.58
C ASN A 92 1.60 -0.69 0.12
N LEU A 93 2.79 -0.34 -0.33
CA LEU A 93 4.06 -0.82 0.21
C LEU A 93 4.63 0.26 1.13
N GLY A 94 4.56 0.06 2.44
CA GLY A 94 5.00 1.07 3.41
C GLY A 94 4.52 0.82 4.83
N GLY A 95 4.80 1.77 5.73
CA GLY A 95 4.29 1.72 7.11
C GLY A 95 2.82 2.13 7.22
N GLY A 96 2.35 2.33 8.45
CA GLY A 96 0.95 2.69 8.74
C GLY A 96 0.43 3.94 8.02
N MET A 97 1.31 4.91 7.75
CA MET A 97 0.96 6.09 6.97
C MET A 97 0.48 5.71 5.56
N ILE A 98 1.28 4.90 4.86
CA ILE A 98 1.03 4.47 3.48
C ILE A 98 -0.17 3.52 3.42
N THR A 99 -0.32 2.60 4.37
CA THR A 99 -1.48 1.70 4.39
C THR A 99 -2.78 2.46 4.62
N ASP A 100 -2.79 3.45 5.51
CA ASP A 100 -3.99 4.26 5.79
C ASP A 100 -4.39 5.14 4.60
N ILE A 101 -3.48 5.97 4.09
CA ILE A 101 -3.80 6.88 2.98
C ILE A 101 -4.05 6.10 1.69
N GLY A 102 -3.28 5.04 1.45
CA GLY A 102 -3.41 4.20 0.27
C GLY A 102 -4.70 3.41 0.25
N GLY A 103 -5.10 2.83 1.39
CA GLY A 103 -6.40 2.18 1.53
C GLY A 103 -7.55 3.17 1.30
N PHE A 104 -7.44 4.39 1.84
CA PHE A 104 -8.47 5.41 1.65
C PHE A 104 -8.53 5.85 0.18
N ALA A 105 -7.37 6.08 -0.45
CA ALA A 105 -7.26 6.42 -1.86
C ALA A 105 -7.92 5.36 -2.76
N ALA A 106 -7.60 4.08 -2.54
CA ALA A 106 -8.17 2.97 -3.31
C ALA A 106 -9.69 2.84 -3.10
N SER A 107 -10.16 2.98 -1.86
CA SER A 107 -11.60 2.84 -1.53
C SER A 107 -12.48 3.92 -2.17
N THR A 108 -11.91 5.07 -2.50
CA THR A 108 -12.63 6.25 -3.00
C THR A 108 -12.38 6.51 -4.48
N PHE A 109 -11.23 6.11 -5.01
CA PHE A 109 -10.94 6.23 -6.44
C PHE A 109 -11.92 5.38 -7.26
N LYS A 110 -12.62 6.02 -8.21
CA LYS A 110 -13.69 5.39 -9.02
C LYS A 110 -14.76 4.66 -8.18
N ARG A 111 -14.96 5.08 -6.93
CA ARG A 111 -15.85 4.46 -5.92
C ARG A 111 -15.37 3.10 -5.41
N GLY A 112 -14.08 2.82 -5.51
CA GLY A 112 -13.45 1.59 -5.05
C GLY A 112 -12.70 0.88 -6.16
N ILE A 113 -11.41 0.64 -5.92
CA ILE A 113 -10.57 -0.30 -6.64
C ILE A 113 -9.94 -1.28 -5.65
N SER A 114 -9.48 -2.43 -6.13
CA SER A 114 -8.77 -3.41 -5.30
C SER A 114 -7.47 -2.83 -4.76
N PHE A 115 -7.10 -3.22 -3.54
CA PHE A 115 -5.81 -2.86 -2.97
C PHE A 115 -5.26 -3.96 -2.06
N VAL A 116 -3.94 -3.97 -1.93
CA VAL A 116 -3.19 -4.90 -1.10
C VAL A 116 -2.26 -4.08 -0.20
N HIS A 117 -2.14 -4.50 1.05
CA HIS A 117 -1.14 -3.93 1.96
C HIS A 117 0.09 -4.83 2.01
N ILE A 118 1.26 -4.23 1.88
CA ILE A 118 2.54 -4.88 2.14
C ILE A 118 3.26 -4.04 3.19
N PRO A 119 2.91 -4.20 4.48
CA PRO A 119 3.46 -3.37 5.55
C PRO A 119 4.97 -3.57 5.70
N THR A 120 5.71 -2.47 5.82
CA THR A 120 7.18 -2.46 5.97
C THR A 120 7.64 -2.10 7.38
N SER A 121 6.70 -1.76 8.27
CA SER A 121 6.95 -1.49 9.69
C SER A 121 6.25 -2.51 10.58
N LEU A 122 6.80 -2.75 11.78
CA LEU A 122 6.20 -3.68 12.74
C LEU A 122 4.77 -3.25 13.12
N LEU A 123 4.55 -1.96 13.39
CA LEU A 123 3.22 -1.42 13.70
C LEU A 123 2.25 -1.59 12.52
N GLY A 124 2.73 -1.45 11.28
CA GLY A 124 1.93 -1.76 10.09
C GLY A 124 1.53 -3.23 10.04
N MET A 125 2.45 -4.14 10.37
CA MET A 125 2.23 -5.59 10.32
C MET A 125 1.22 -6.10 11.36
N VAL A 126 1.07 -5.42 12.51
CA VAL A 126 0.25 -5.91 13.63
C VAL A 126 -0.99 -5.06 13.94
N ASP A 127 -1.11 -3.87 13.35
CA ASP A 127 -2.22 -2.94 13.63
C ASP A 127 -2.69 -2.21 12.37
N ALA A 128 -1.89 -1.28 11.84
CA ALA A 128 -2.39 -0.30 10.85
C ALA A 128 -2.83 -0.92 9.50
N ALA A 129 -2.29 -2.05 9.09
CA ALA A 129 -2.73 -2.73 7.87
C ALA A 129 -3.95 -3.64 8.08
N ILE A 130 -4.42 -3.81 9.32
CA ILE A 130 -5.42 -4.79 9.73
C ILE A 130 -6.69 -4.06 10.20
N GLY A 131 -7.86 -4.66 9.97
CA GLY A 131 -9.15 -4.15 10.42
C GLY A 131 -9.85 -3.18 9.46
N GLY A 132 -9.21 -2.86 8.33
CA GLY A 132 -9.81 -2.09 7.23
C GLY A 132 -10.13 -0.63 7.55
N LYS A 133 -9.55 -0.07 8.62
CA LYS A 133 -9.64 1.37 8.89
C LYS A 133 -8.63 2.07 8.00
N THR A 134 -9.11 3.00 7.19
CA THR A 134 -8.26 3.79 6.30
C THR A 134 -8.59 5.26 6.52
N ALA A 135 -7.60 6.15 6.51
CA ALA A 135 -7.86 7.56 6.82
C ALA A 135 -6.74 8.51 6.42
N ILE A 136 -7.12 9.78 6.33
CA ILE A 136 -6.23 10.94 6.41
C ILE A 136 -6.53 11.77 7.67
N ASN A 137 -5.56 12.60 8.03
CA ASN A 137 -5.68 13.60 9.07
C ASN A 137 -6.42 14.83 8.52
N LEU A 138 -7.21 15.49 9.38
CA LEU A 138 -7.82 16.79 9.08
C LEU A 138 -7.22 17.82 10.03
N SER A 139 -6.57 18.84 9.46
CA SER A 139 -5.81 19.83 10.23
C SER A 139 -4.82 19.17 11.19
N LYS A 140 -4.98 19.31 12.51
CA LYS A 140 -4.10 18.72 13.52
C LYS A 140 -4.67 17.46 14.18
N VAL A 141 -5.81 16.96 13.69
CA VAL A 141 -6.51 15.84 14.30
C VAL A 141 -6.33 14.60 13.42
N LYS A 142 -5.82 13.53 14.03
CA LYS A 142 -5.45 12.31 13.31
C LYS A 142 -6.66 11.49 12.89
N ASN A 143 -6.59 10.85 11.72
CA ASN A 143 -7.53 9.84 11.24
C ASN A 143 -9.01 10.27 11.27
N GLN A 144 -9.31 11.50 10.82
CA GLN A 144 -10.66 12.06 10.92
C GLN A 144 -11.52 11.86 9.67
N ALA A 145 -10.92 11.71 8.50
CA ALA A 145 -11.64 11.44 7.26
C ALA A 145 -11.12 10.15 6.65
N GLY A 146 -12.03 9.21 6.36
CA GLY A 146 -11.63 7.87 5.98
C GLY A 146 -12.81 6.97 5.64
N THR A 147 -12.50 5.70 5.35
CA THR A 147 -13.49 4.65 5.11
C THR A 147 -13.14 3.38 5.88
N PHE A 148 -14.16 2.54 6.06
CA PHE A 148 -13.96 1.13 6.39
C PHE A 148 -13.89 0.34 5.09
N ALA A 149 -12.68 0.04 4.64
CA ALA A 149 -12.40 -0.69 3.40
C ALA A 149 -11.35 -1.77 3.68
N ARG A 150 -11.62 -3.01 3.28
CA ARG A 150 -10.71 -4.13 3.49
C ARG A 150 -9.79 -4.33 2.29
N ALA A 151 -8.51 -4.55 2.59
CA ALA A 151 -7.56 -5.00 1.58
C ALA A 151 -7.92 -6.42 1.10
N GLU A 152 -7.61 -6.70 -0.16
CA GLU A 152 -7.69 -8.04 -0.74
C GLU A 152 -6.74 -9.01 -0.02
N ALA A 153 -5.57 -8.50 0.40
CA ALA A 153 -4.64 -9.19 1.26
C ALA A 153 -3.77 -8.21 2.06
N VAL A 154 -3.28 -8.69 3.21
CA VAL A 154 -2.22 -8.05 3.99
C VAL A 154 -1.01 -8.99 3.99
N ILE A 155 0.03 -8.64 3.24
CA ILE A 155 1.19 -9.50 3.01
C ILE A 155 2.31 -9.14 3.97
N ILE A 156 2.55 -10.00 4.95
CA ILE A 156 3.60 -9.81 5.96
C ILE A 156 4.91 -10.39 5.42
N TYR A 157 5.89 -9.52 5.15
CA TYR A 157 7.24 -9.91 4.75
C TYR A 157 8.27 -9.37 5.76
N PRO A 158 8.67 -10.18 6.77
CA PRO A 158 9.50 -9.73 7.90
C PRO A 158 10.87 -9.15 7.52
N GLN A 159 11.39 -9.45 6.34
CA GLN A 159 12.68 -9.01 5.84
C GLN A 159 12.75 -7.48 5.74
N PHE A 160 11.61 -6.82 5.48
CA PHE A 160 11.55 -5.36 5.48
C PHE A 160 11.89 -4.74 6.84
N LEU A 161 11.68 -5.47 7.94
CA LEU A 161 12.03 -4.97 9.29
C LEU A 161 13.54 -4.77 9.45
N GLN A 162 14.38 -5.42 8.65
CA GLN A 162 15.83 -5.22 8.66
C GLN A 162 16.24 -3.83 8.14
N THR A 163 15.32 -3.12 7.46
CA THR A 163 15.57 -1.78 6.89
C THR A 163 15.21 -0.63 7.85
N LEU A 164 14.54 -0.95 8.96
CA LEU A 164 14.08 0.04 9.93
C LEU A 164 15.25 0.59 10.77
N PRO A 165 15.18 1.88 11.17
CA PRO A 165 16.08 2.43 12.17
C PRO A 165 16.01 1.61 13.47
N ARG A 166 17.15 1.50 14.17
CA ARG A 166 17.25 0.89 15.50
C ARG A 166 17.04 1.92 16.59
#